data_AF-A0A975JER5-F1
#
_entry.id   AF-A0A975JER5-F1
#
_cell.length_a   1.000
_cell.length_b   1.000
_cell.length_c   1.000
_cell.angle_alpha   90.00
_cell.angle_beta   90.00
_cell.angle_gamma   90.00
#
_symmetry.space_group_name_H-M   'P 1'
#
loop_
_entity.id
_entity.type
_entity.pdbx_description
1 polymer ?
#
loop_
_entity_poly.entity_id
_entity_poly.type
_entity_poly.pdbx_seq_one_letter_code
_entity_poly.pdbx_strand_id
1 'polypeptide(L)'
;MAMKYVLFSLMMCALPVAAQDRDSLIAVLETRIPGATLKDLRADPDRFLTEAAGVVLGFGGPAGIDADGIEAAIAAERARVRARELRRLLEADLNDDLAVSTAEMAVVIGAASATMRGRLMGWHLDADRDGDGTASWAELRAFGRARARAALGAEDAQALRRLMIFDTDADGRVTVAELRRAIALLNPPG
;
A
#
# COMPACT_ATOMS: atom_id res chain seq x y z
N MET A 1 78.61 -12.58 16.26
CA MET A 1 78.15 -13.44 15.15
C MET A 1 76.62 -13.50 15.22
N ALA A 2 75.96 -13.18 14.11
CA ALA A 2 74.65 -12.53 14.09
C ALA A 2 73.44 -13.42 14.44
N MET A 3 72.51 -12.84 15.20
CA MET A 3 71.14 -13.29 15.45
C MET A 3 70.25 -12.73 14.32
N LYS A 4 69.68 -13.59 13.47
CA LYS A 4 68.75 -13.17 12.39
C LYS A 4 67.32 -13.24 12.90
N TYR A 5 66.71 -12.07 13.02
CA TYR A 5 65.32 -11.86 13.40
C TYR A 5 64.35 -12.29 12.29
N VAL A 6 63.27 -12.93 12.75
CA VAL A 6 62.01 -13.19 12.05
C VAL A 6 61.34 -11.86 11.71
N LEU A 7 60.84 -11.71 10.48
CA LEU A 7 59.83 -10.69 10.16
C LEU A 7 58.80 -11.27 9.18
N PHE A 8 57.77 -11.87 9.75
CA PHE A 8 56.55 -12.25 9.05
C PHE A 8 55.67 -10.99 8.97
N SER A 9 55.67 -10.33 7.83
CA SER A 9 54.87 -9.13 7.58
C SER A 9 53.40 -9.52 7.41
N LEU A 10 52.64 -9.47 8.51
CA LEU A 10 51.20 -9.68 8.50
C LEU A 10 50.52 -8.35 8.14
N MET A 11 50.33 -8.11 6.84
CA MET A 11 49.51 -7.02 6.34
C MET A 11 48.03 -7.40 6.54
N MET A 12 47.51 -7.18 7.75
CA MET A 12 46.07 -7.23 8.00
C MET A 12 45.41 -6.03 7.32
N CYS A 13 44.67 -6.30 6.24
CA CYS A 13 43.70 -5.39 5.69
C CYS A 13 42.63 -5.09 6.75
N ALA A 14 42.74 -3.93 7.40
CA ALA A 14 41.63 -3.36 8.15
C ALA A 14 40.55 -2.92 7.16
N LEU A 15 39.58 -3.79 6.90
CA LEU A 15 38.31 -3.33 6.32
C LEU A 15 37.69 -2.35 7.32
N PRO A 16 37.11 -1.23 6.86
CA PRO A 16 36.53 -0.26 7.76
C PRO A 16 35.29 -0.87 8.42
N VAL A 17 35.22 -0.82 9.75
CA VAL A 17 34.08 -1.27 10.58
C VAL A 17 32.72 -0.75 10.05
N ALA A 18 32.70 0.41 9.39
CA ALA A 18 31.51 0.98 8.75
C ALA A 18 30.97 0.19 7.54
N ALA A 19 31.83 -0.52 6.79
CA ALA A 19 31.38 -1.40 5.70
C ALA A 19 30.71 -2.67 6.24
N GLN A 20 31.20 -3.16 7.39
CA GLN A 20 30.67 -4.35 8.06
C GLN A 20 29.27 -4.09 8.64
N ASP A 21 29.05 -2.89 9.20
CA ASP A 21 27.74 -2.43 9.68
C ASP A 21 26.74 -2.26 8.51
N ARG A 22 27.18 -1.65 7.41
CA ARG A 22 26.39 -1.52 6.17
C ARG A 22 25.95 -2.86 5.57
N ASP A 23 26.89 -3.77 5.38
CA ASP A 23 26.61 -5.08 4.77
C ASP A 23 25.70 -5.92 5.67
N SER A 24 25.85 -5.80 7.00
CA SER A 24 24.95 -6.43 7.96
C SER A 24 23.53 -5.88 7.88
N LEU A 25 23.36 -4.56 7.74
CA LEU A 25 22.07 -3.92 7.59
C LEU A 25 21.40 -4.29 6.26
N ILE A 26 22.15 -4.36 5.16
CA ILE A 26 21.65 -4.85 3.86
C ILE A 26 21.17 -6.29 3.99
N ALA A 27 21.98 -7.19 4.57
CA ALA A 27 21.60 -8.60 4.76
C ALA A 27 20.34 -8.75 5.62
N VAL A 28 20.21 -7.94 6.67
CA VAL A 28 19.00 -7.89 7.52
C VAL A 28 17.79 -7.41 6.73
N LEU A 29 17.92 -6.34 5.94
CA LEU A 29 16.85 -5.82 5.11
C LEU A 29 16.44 -6.84 4.03
N GLU A 30 17.38 -7.47 3.34
CA GLU A 30 17.09 -8.50 2.33
C GLU A 30 16.42 -9.74 2.94
N THR A 31 16.75 -10.10 4.18
CA THR A 31 16.13 -11.21 4.90
C THR A 31 14.71 -10.89 5.36
N ARG A 32 14.47 -9.63 5.79
CA ARG A 32 13.18 -9.20 6.33
C ARG A 32 12.20 -8.78 5.24
N ILE A 33 12.67 -8.18 4.15
CA ILE A 33 11.84 -7.72 3.03
C ILE A 33 11.45 -8.92 2.17
N PRO A 34 10.15 -9.22 2.02
CA PRO A 34 9.74 -10.33 1.17
C PRO A 34 10.11 -10.09 -0.29
N GLY A 35 10.44 -11.17 -1.01
CA GLY A 35 10.99 -11.08 -2.36
C GLY A 35 10.17 -10.26 -3.36
N ALA A 36 8.84 -10.24 -3.24
CA ALA A 36 7.97 -9.39 -4.05
C ALA A 36 8.21 -7.89 -3.78
N THR A 37 8.24 -7.48 -2.51
CA THR A 37 8.51 -6.08 -2.11
C THR A 37 9.92 -5.65 -2.51
N LEU A 38 10.90 -6.54 -2.38
CA LEU A 38 12.28 -6.28 -2.81
C LEU A 38 12.37 -6.15 -4.34
N LYS A 39 11.61 -6.96 -5.09
CA LYS A 39 11.52 -6.87 -6.56
C LYS A 39 10.91 -5.55 -7.00
N ASP A 40 9.82 -5.10 -6.37
CA ASP A 40 9.15 -3.85 -6.72
C ASP A 40 10.04 -2.64 -6.43
N LEU A 41 10.70 -2.62 -5.26
CA LEU A 41 11.67 -1.59 -4.88
C LEU A 41 12.83 -1.52 -5.88
N ARG A 42 13.36 -2.66 -6.31
CA ARG A 42 14.46 -2.72 -7.29
C ARG A 42 14.02 -2.32 -8.70
N ALA A 43 12.78 -2.60 -9.07
CA ALA A 43 12.25 -2.27 -10.38
C ALA A 43 12.04 -0.75 -10.57
N ASP A 44 11.53 -0.07 -9.53
CA ASP A 44 11.28 1.37 -9.55
C ASP A 44 11.41 1.97 -8.12
N PRO A 45 12.63 2.31 -7.69
CA PRO A 45 12.89 2.78 -6.32
C PRO A 45 12.25 4.15 -6.04
N ASP A 46 12.17 5.03 -7.05
CA ASP A 46 11.62 6.37 -6.91
C ASP A 46 10.10 6.33 -6.75
N ARG A 47 9.42 5.47 -7.52
CA ARG A 47 8.00 5.22 -7.33
C ARG A 47 7.72 4.59 -5.98
N PHE A 48 8.48 3.57 -5.59
CA PHE A 48 8.32 2.93 -4.28
C PHE A 48 8.47 3.95 -3.14
N LEU A 49 9.52 4.79 -3.19
CA LEU A 49 9.73 5.84 -2.20
C LEU A 49 8.57 6.83 -2.17
N THR A 50 8.08 7.25 -3.33
CA THR A 50 6.98 8.22 -3.43
C THR A 50 5.70 7.67 -2.81
N GLU A 51 5.35 6.42 -3.13
CA GLU A 51 4.16 5.75 -2.59
C GLU A 51 4.29 5.52 -1.07
N ALA A 52 5.42 4.98 -0.61
CA ALA A 52 5.68 4.73 0.81
C ALA A 52 5.74 6.03 1.63
N ALA A 53 6.43 7.06 1.14
CA ALA A 53 6.49 8.36 1.80
C ALA A 53 5.11 9.04 1.86
N GLY A 54 4.27 8.86 0.84
CA GLY A 54 2.88 9.33 0.86
C GLY A 54 2.08 8.73 2.01
N VAL A 55 2.26 7.43 2.29
CA VAL A 55 1.63 6.76 3.44
C VAL A 55 2.19 7.31 4.76
N VAL A 56 3.52 7.39 4.89
CA VAL A 56 4.19 7.90 6.10
C VAL A 56 3.74 9.32 6.43
N LEU A 57 3.71 10.21 5.44
CA LEU A 57 3.36 11.62 5.66
C LEU A 57 1.86 11.84 5.80
N GLY A 58 1.04 11.00 5.16
CA GLY A 58 -0.42 11.12 5.20
C GLY A 58 -1.05 10.58 6.48
N PHE A 59 -0.45 9.55 7.09
CA PHE A 59 -1.01 8.84 8.25
C PHE A 59 -0.07 8.77 9.46
N GLY A 60 1.18 9.17 9.30
CA GLY A 60 2.12 9.33 10.41
C GLY A 60 2.06 10.72 11.03
N GLY A 61 2.80 10.89 12.12
CA GLY A 61 3.04 12.18 12.77
C GLY A 61 4.43 12.74 12.44
N PRO A 62 4.86 13.80 13.15
CA PRO A 62 6.21 14.35 13.00
C PRO A 62 7.34 13.33 13.26
N ALA A 63 7.05 12.29 14.04
CA ALA A 63 7.98 11.20 14.36
C ALA A 63 7.91 10.02 13.36
N GLY A 64 7.13 10.12 12.28
CA GLY A 64 6.89 9.02 11.34
C GLY A 64 5.57 8.28 11.60
N ILE A 65 5.38 7.17 10.88
CA ILE A 65 4.19 6.33 10.97
C ILE A 65 4.47 5.11 11.85
N ASP A 66 3.51 4.72 12.70
CA ASP A 66 3.55 3.49 13.47
C ASP A 66 2.54 2.47 12.93
N ALA A 67 2.46 1.30 13.59
CA ALA A 67 1.55 0.23 13.18
C ALA A 67 0.07 0.67 13.16
N ASP A 68 -0.35 1.51 14.11
CA ASP A 68 -1.72 2.03 14.17
C ASP A 68 -1.99 3.01 13.02
N GLY A 69 -1.03 3.87 12.68
CA GLY A 69 -1.08 4.72 11.50
C GLY A 69 -1.21 3.93 10.19
N ILE A 70 -0.55 2.78 10.07
CA ILE A 70 -0.69 1.89 8.91
C ILE A 70 -2.09 1.29 8.84
N GLU A 71 -2.65 0.82 9.95
CA GLU A 71 -4.04 0.32 9.97
C GLU A 71 -5.05 1.43 9.64
N ALA A 72 -4.80 2.66 10.09
CA ALA A 72 -5.58 3.83 9.72
C ALA A 72 -5.52 4.11 8.21
N ALA A 73 -4.33 4.00 7.60
CA ALA A 73 -4.16 4.15 6.15
C ALA A 73 -4.96 3.10 5.36
N ILE A 74 -4.87 1.83 5.75
CA ILE A 74 -5.64 0.72 5.17
C ILE A 74 -7.15 0.98 5.29
N ALA A 75 -7.60 1.39 6.48
CA ALA A 75 -9.01 1.67 6.74
C ALA A 75 -9.52 2.85 5.90
N ALA A 76 -8.73 3.92 5.81
CA ALA A 76 -9.04 5.12 5.04
C ALA A 76 -9.13 4.84 3.53
N GLU A 77 -8.18 4.09 2.96
CA GLU A 77 -8.24 3.75 1.53
C GLU A 77 -9.45 2.87 1.20
N ARG A 78 -9.73 1.87 2.05
CA ARG A 78 -10.96 1.09 1.93
C ARG A 78 -12.20 1.95 2.06
N ALA A 79 -12.21 2.95 2.96
CA ALA A 79 -13.33 3.87 3.11
C ALA A 79 -13.54 4.73 1.86
N ARG A 80 -12.46 5.25 1.29
CA ARG A 80 -12.45 6.01 0.05
C ARG A 80 -13.04 5.21 -1.11
N VAL A 81 -12.62 3.95 -1.27
CA VAL A 81 -13.19 3.06 -2.29
C VAL A 81 -14.67 2.82 -2.03
N ARG A 82 -15.08 2.46 -0.80
CA ARG A 82 -16.50 2.26 -0.46
C ARG A 82 -17.34 3.49 -0.85
N ALA A 83 -16.91 4.69 -0.46
CA ALA A 83 -17.63 5.92 -0.75
C ALA A 83 -17.75 6.18 -2.26
N ARG A 84 -16.66 5.97 -3.01
CA ARG A 84 -16.66 6.12 -4.47
C ARG A 84 -17.65 5.16 -5.15
N GLU A 85 -17.67 3.91 -4.74
CA GLU A 85 -18.56 2.90 -5.34
C GLU A 85 -20.02 3.13 -4.95
N LEU A 86 -20.30 3.53 -3.71
CA LEU A 86 -21.65 3.89 -3.27
C LEU A 86 -22.19 5.10 -4.03
N ARG A 87 -21.38 6.16 -4.17
CA ARG A 87 -21.79 7.40 -4.86
C ARG A 87 -22.27 7.12 -6.29
N ARG A 88 -21.61 6.21 -7.01
CA ARG A 88 -21.98 5.87 -8.40
C ARG A 88 -23.39 5.29 -8.54
N LEU A 89 -23.91 4.63 -7.51
CA LEU A 89 -25.25 4.06 -7.52
C LEU A 89 -26.25 5.03 -6.89
N LEU A 90 -25.90 5.68 -5.78
CA LEU A 90 -26.76 6.66 -5.10
C LEU A 90 -27.03 7.92 -5.94
N GLU A 91 -26.23 8.21 -6.97
CA GLU A 91 -26.59 9.24 -7.96
C GLU A 91 -27.89 8.91 -8.72
N ALA A 92 -28.34 7.65 -8.70
CA ALA A 92 -29.60 7.19 -9.26
C ALA A 92 -30.71 6.99 -8.21
N ASP A 93 -30.47 7.29 -6.94
CA ASP A 93 -31.52 7.39 -5.92
C ASP A 93 -32.23 8.74 -6.10
N LEU A 94 -33.36 8.71 -6.83
CA LEU A 94 -34.03 9.94 -7.26
C LEU A 94 -35.08 10.40 -6.25
N ASN A 95 -35.48 9.52 -5.34
CA ASN A 95 -36.47 9.79 -4.31
C ASN A 95 -35.86 9.95 -2.90
N ASP A 96 -34.55 9.78 -2.75
CA ASP A 96 -33.76 9.90 -1.51
C ASP A 96 -34.18 8.87 -0.44
N ASP A 97 -34.46 7.63 -0.85
CA ASP A 97 -34.83 6.53 0.05
C ASP A 97 -33.67 5.59 0.42
N LEU A 98 -32.47 5.89 -0.07
CA LEU A 98 -31.24 5.11 0.10
C LEU A 98 -31.28 3.70 -0.49
N ALA A 99 -32.21 3.46 -1.41
CA ALA A 99 -32.23 2.33 -2.30
C ALA A 99 -32.17 2.81 -3.76
N VAL A 100 -31.88 1.89 -4.68
CA VAL A 100 -31.84 2.22 -6.11
C VAL A 100 -32.63 1.17 -6.87
N SER A 101 -33.84 1.55 -7.28
CA SER A 101 -34.70 0.70 -8.08
C SER A 101 -34.27 0.66 -9.55
N THR A 102 -34.70 -0.39 -10.26
CA THR A 102 -34.55 -0.48 -11.72
C THR A 102 -35.24 0.67 -12.45
N ALA A 103 -36.34 1.19 -11.89
CA ALA A 103 -37.06 2.33 -12.47
C ALA A 103 -36.24 3.62 -12.41
N GLU A 104 -35.61 3.92 -11.28
CA GLU A 104 -34.76 5.11 -11.16
C GLU A 104 -33.46 4.95 -11.96
N MET A 105 -32.88 3.76 -11.95
CA MET A 105 -31.73 3.43 -12.79
C MET A 105 -32.03 3.64 -14.27
N ALA A 106 -33.24 3.30 -14.74
CA ALA A 106 -33.65 3.53 -16.13
C ALA A 106 -33.67 5.03 -16.51
N VAL A 107 -34.04 5.92 -15.59
CA VAL A 107 -34.02 7.37 -15.81
C VAL A 107 -32.57 7.86 -16.03
N VAL A 108 -31.64 7.47 -15.16
CA VAL A 108 -30.22 7.85 -15.28
C VAL A 108 -29.59 7.26 -16.54
N ILE A 109 -29.89 5.99 -16.84
CA ILE A 109 -29.44 5.32 -18.07
C ILE A 109 -29.95 6.04 -19.32
N GLY A 110 -31.18 6.53 -19.33
CA GLY A 110 -31.76 7.26 -20.45
C GLY A 110 -30.98 8.52 -20.83
N ALA A 111 -30.34 9.18 -19.86
CA ALA A 111 -29.51 10.35 -20.08
C ALA A 111 -28.02 10.03 -20.37
N ALA A 112 -27.59 8.77 -20.19
CA ALA A 112 -26.20 8.38 -20.26
C ALA A 112 -25.74 7.95 -21.67
N SER A 113 -24.43 8.08 -21.95
CA SER A 113 -23.81 7.55 -23.17
C SER A 113 -23.89 6.02 -23.22
N ALA A 114 -23.83 5.43 -24.42
CA ALA A 114 -23.95 3.97 -24.60
C ALA A 114 -22.99 3.15 -23.73
N THR A 115 -21.72 3.56 -23.67
CA THR A 115 -20.72 2.90 -22.83
C THR A 115 -21.03 3.04 -21.34
N MET A 116 -21.58 4.18 -20.91
CA MET A 116 -21.94 4.39 -19.51
C MET A 116 -23.17 3.58 -19.11
N ARG A 117 -24.18 3.45 -19.99
CA ARG A 117 -25.38 2.65 -19.74
C ARG A 117 -25.06 1.21 -19.32
N GLY A 118 -24.18 0.54 -20.07
CA GLY A 118 -23.77 -0.82 -19.76
C GLY A 118 -23.08 -0.94 -18.40
N ARG A 119 -22.26 0.05 -18.01
CA ARG A 119 -21.59 0.07 -16.71
C ARG A 119 -22.57 0.30 -15.55
N LEU A 120 -23.48 1.25 -15.70
CA LEU A 120 -24.49 1.55 -14.67
C LEU A 120 -25.39 0.33 -14.42
N MET A 121 -25.87 -0.31 -15.49
CA MET A 121 -26.65 -1.54 -15.38
C MET A 121 -25.85 -2.67 -14.74
N GLY A 122 -24.59 -2.87 -15.15
CA GLY A 122 -23.73 -3.88 -14.54
C GLY A 122 -23.49 -3.64 -13.04
N TRP A 123 -23.30 -2.38 -12.63
CA TRP A 123 -23.14 -2.06 -11.19
C TRP A 123 -24.41 -2.25 -10.39
N HIS A 124 -25.57 -1.93 -10.97
CA HIS A 124 -26.88 -2.16 -10.33
C HIS A 124 -27.10 -3.66 -10.11
N LEU A 125 -26.92 -4.47 -11.15
CA LEU A 125 -27.04 -5.94 -11.08
C LEU A 125 -26.02 -6.59 -10.12
N ASP A 126 -24.79 -6.07 -10.06
CA ASP A 126 -23.81 -6.54 -9.08
C ASP A 126 -24.20 -6.20 -7.63
N ALA A 127 -24.98 -5.12 -7.44
CA ALA A 127 -25.41 -4.66 -6.13
C ALA A 127 -26.70 -5.35 -5.67
N ASP A 128 -27.71 -5.46 -6.53
CA ASP A 128 -28.97 -6.19 -6.33
C ASP A 128 -28.71 -7.71 -6.25
N ARG A 129 -28.45 -8.19 -5.04
CA ARG A 129 -27.95 -9.54 -4.79
C ARG A 129 -29.06 -10.56 -4.67
N ASP A 130 -30.23 -10.14 -4.20
CA ASP A 130 -31.41 -11.01 -4.14
C ASP A 130 -32.24 -10.96 -5.43
N GLY A 131 -31.98 -10.01 -6.32
CA GLY A 131 -32.56 -9.93 -7.65
C GLY A 131 -34.00 -9.42 -7.63
N ASP A 132 -34.40 -8.66 -6.61
CA ASP A 132 -35.75 -8.12 -6.49
C ASP A 132 -35.98 -6.86 -7.37
N GLY A 133 -34.93 -6.40 -8.05
CA GLY A 133 -34.95 -5.23 -8.93
C GLY A 133 -34.61 -3.92 -8.20
N THR A 134 -34.29 -3.96 -6.91
CA THR A 134 -33.96 -2.82 -6.06
C THR A 134 -32.70 -3.09 -5.27
N ALA A 135 -31.63 -2.33 -5.54
CA ALA A 135 -30.43 -2.40 -4.72
C ALA A 135 -30.67 -1.68 -3.40
N SER A 136 -31.00 -2.43 -2.35
CA SER A 136 -31.28 -1.91 -1.00
C SER A 136 -30.02 -1.32 -0.35
N TRP A 137 -30.18 -0.49 0.68
CA TRP A 137 -29.03 0.04 1.44
C TRP A 137 -28.08 -1.05 1.97
N ALA A 138 -28.63 -2.17 2.43
CA ALA A 138 -27.84 -3.30 2.94
C ALA A 138 -26.94 -3.89 1.84
N GLU A 139 -27.47 -4.01 0.64
CA GLU A 139 -26.81 -4.51 -0.56
C GLU A 139 -25.79 -3.52 -1.12
N LEU A 140 -26.16 -2.25 -1.27
CA LEU A 140 -25.23 -1.17 -1.65
C LEU A 140 -24.01 -1.14 -0.72
N ARG A 141 -24.24 -1.24 0.60
CA ARG A 141 -23.13 -1.34 1.57
C ARG A 141 -22.30 -2.60 1.38
N ALA A 142 -22.92 -3.74 1.09
CA ALA A 142 -22.21 -5.00 0.86
C ALA A 142 -21.36 -4.94 -0.41
N PHE A 143 -21.91 -4.40 -1.50
CA PHE A 143 -21.25 -4.11 -2.76
C PHE A 143 -20.03 -3.22 -2.54
N GLY A 144 -20.20 -2.07 -1.89
CA GLY A 144 -19.10 -1.15 -1.60
C GLY A 144 -17.99 -1.82 -0.78
N ARG A 145 -18.34 -2.60 0.26
CA ARG A 145 -17.36 -3.36 1.06
C ARG A 145 -16.60 -4.39 0.22
N ALA A 146 -17.30 -5.12 -0.66
CA ALA A 146 -16.69 -6.11 -1.54
C ALA A 146 -15.69 -5.45 -2.51
N ARG A 147 -16.09 -4.35 -3.16
CA ARG A 147 -15.21 -3.58 -4.05
C ARG A 147 -14.01 -2.98 -3.33
N ALA A 148 -14.18 -2.50 -2.10
CA ALA A 148 -13.07 -2.01 -1.29
C ALA A 148 -12.06 -3.10 -0.88
N ARG A 149 -12.54 -4.32 -0.59
CA ARG A 149 -11.66 -5.47 -0.33
C ARG A 149 -10.95 -5.95 -1.59
N ALA A 150 -11.60 -5.87 -2.75
CA ALA A 150 -10.98 -6.23 -4.02
C ALA A 150 -9.92 -5.20 -4.46
N ALA A 151 -10.16 -3.91 -4.20
CA ALA A 151 -9.23 -2.85 -4.56
C ALA A 151 -8.02 -2.74 -3.61
N LEU A 152 -8.21 -3.06 -2.33
CA LEU A 152 -7.13 -3.17 -1.34
C LEU A 152 -7.24 -4.52 -0.62
N GLY A 153 -6.66 -5.53 -1.28
CA GLY A 153 -6.69 -6.92 -0.90
C GLY A 153 -5.95 -7.23 0.39
N ALA A 154 -5.92 -8.51 0.75
CA ALA A 154 -5.13 -8.97 1.89
C ALA A 154 -3.63 -8.76 1.62
N GLU A 155 -3.16 -9.03 0.40
CA GLU A 155 -1.76 -8.86 0.03
C GLU A 155 -1.33 -7.39 0.02
N ASP A 156 -2.13 -6.49 -0.56
CA ASP A 156 -1.85 -5.04 -0.54
C ASP A 156 -1.80 -4.49 0.89
N ALA A 157 -2.75 -4.90 1.73
CA ALA A 157 -2.75 -4.52 3.15
C ALA A 157 -1.52 -5.06 3.88
N GLN A 158 -1.06 -6.28 3.54
CA GLN A 158 0.20 -6.81 4.08
C GLN A 158 1.42 -6.06 3.53
N ALA A 159 1.40 -5.60 2.28
CA ALA A 159 2.46 -4.78 1.73
C ALA A 159 2.59 -3.45 2.48
N LEU A 160 1.47 -2.82 2.87
CA LEU A 160 1.49 -1.62 3.71
C LEU A 160 2.05 -1.91 5.12
N ARG A 161 1.66 -3.02 5.76
CA ARG A 161 2.22 -3.44 7.06
C ARG A 161 3.71 -3.70 7.03
N ARG A 162 4.24 -4.17 5.89
CA ARG A 162 5.68 -4.37 5.69
C ARG A 162 6.48 -3.09 5.69
N LEU A 163 5.86 -1.90 5.64
CA LEU A 163 6.59 -0.65 5.86
C LEU A 163 7.33 -0.66 7.20
N MET A 164 6.81 -1.32 8.24
CA MET A 164 7.49 -1.47 9.52
C MET A 164 8.83 -2.20 9.46
N ILE A 165 9.17 -2.88 8.37
CA ILE A 165 10.51 -3.48 8.19
C ILE A 165 11.59 -2.39 8.05
N PHE A 166 11.20 -1.19 7.61
CA PHE A 166 12.10 -0.05 7.46
C PHE A 166 12.33 0.73 8.76
N ASP A 167 11.71 0.30 9.88
CA ASP A 167 12.08 0.76 11.23
C ASP A 167 13.45 0.15 11.58
N THR A 168 14.49 0.92 11.27
CA THR A 168 15.88 0.46 11.37
C THR A 168 16.49 0.68 12.74
N ASP A 169 16.01 1.70 13.46
CA ASP A 169 16.46 2.01 14.81
C ASP A 169 15.58 1.41 15.91
N ALA A 170 14.52 0.70 15.52
CA ALA A 170 13.60 -0.06 16.36
C ALA A 170 12.84 0.83 17.36
N ASP A 171 12.52 2.06 16.97
CA ASP A 171 11.75 3.00 17.80
C ASP A 171 10.21 2.80 17.68
N GLY A 172 9.79 1.83 16.85
CA GLY A 172 8.41 1.49 16.60
C GLY A 172 7.75 2.37 15.54
N ARG A 173 8.53 3.18 14.82
CA ARG A 173 8.07 4.12 13.79
C ARG A 173 8.91 3.97 12.53
N VAL A 174 8.34 4.46 11.44
CA VAL A 174 9.03 4.53 10.14
C VAL A 174 8.96 5.96 9.65
N THR A 175 10.14 6.53 9.42
CA THR A 175 10.32 7.86 8.87
C THR A 175 10.63 7.82 7.38
N VAL A 176 10.39 8.93 6.67
CA VAL A 176 10.84 9.08 5.27
C VAL A 176 12.37 8.99 5.16
N ALA A 177 13.10 9.40 6.21
CA ALA A 177 14.56 9.30 6.24
C ALA A 177 15.02 7.84 6.25
N GLU A 178 14.36 6.98 7.03
CA GLU A 178 14.65 5.54 7.05
C GLU A 178 14.33 4.87 5.73
N LEU A 179 13.18 5.18 5.13
CA LEU A 179 12.84 4.69 3.79
C LEU A 179 13.93 5.05 2.77
N ARG A 180 14.37 6.31 2.74
CA ARG A 180 15.45 6.75 1.84
C ARG A 180 16.77 6.02 2.11
N ARG A 181 17.14 5.86 3.39
CA ARG A 181 18.37 5.13 3.77
C ARG A 181 18.31 3.68 3.29
N ALA A 182 17.20 2.98 3.56
CA ALA A 182 17.05 1.59 3.16
C ALA A 182 17.05 1.41 1.64
N ILE A 183 16.39 2.29 0.89
CA ILE A 183 16.38 2.25 -0.59
C ILE A 183 17.79 2.48 -1.14
N ALA A 184 18.51 3.49 -0.64
CA ALA A 184 19.89 3.76 -1.08
C ALA A 184 20.86 2.61 -0.77
N LEU A 185 20.60 1.85 0.30
CA LEU A 185 21.36 0.65 0.64
C LEU A 185 21.08 -0.52 -0.30
N LEU A 186 19.80 -0.74 -0.64
CA LEU A 186 19.34 -1.85 -1.48
C LEU A 186 19.48 -1.59 -2.98
N ASN A 187 19.65 -0.33 -3.38
CA ASN A 187 19.86 0.11 -4.75
C ASN A 187 20.93 1.21 -4.81
N PRO A 188 22.21 0.87 -4.59
CA PRO A 188 23.29 1.85 -4.62
C PRO A 188 23.40 2.46 -6.02
N PRO A 189 23.66 3.78 -6.15
CA PRO A 189 23.98 4.38 -7.43
C PRO A 189 25.24 3.71 -7.98
N GLY A 190 25.19 3.27 -9.25
CA GLY A 190 26.33 2.70 -9.96
C GLY A 190 27.45 3.70 -10.19
#